data_AF-A0A2V7G830-F1
#
_entry.id   AF-A0A2V7G830-F1
#
_cell.length_a   1.000
_cell.length_b   1.000
_cell.length_c   1.000
_cell.angle_alpha   90.00
_cell.angle_beta   90.00
_cell.angle_gamma   90.00
#
_symmetry.space_group_name_H-M   'P 1'
#
loop_
_entity.id
_entity.type
_entity.pdbx_description
1 polymer ?
#
loop_
_entity_poly.entity_id
_entity_poly.type
_entity_poly.pdbx_seq_one_letter_code
_entity_poly.pdbx_strand_id
1 'polypeptide(L)'
;MASLRADFGFTPRELRALRALRNPVGIQRALDALPYHLAGTAWSPRRVLRERTAHCLEGAIFAAAALRVLGFPPLLLDLEAVQDTDHVIAVYRLRGHWGAIAKSNFSGLRYREPVHRSLRELVMSYFEGYINLRGDRTLRAYSRPVNLARFDRTRPGWMTSEADLWWVAEHLLEIRHTPLLTPALIRGLSRVDRRSLQAGLVGYREP
;
A
#
# COMPACT_ATOMS: atom_id res chain seq x y z
N MET A 1 -19.74 14.70 -24.75
CA MET A 1 -20.45 13.59 -24.08
C MET A 1 -19.77 13.30 -22.76
N ALA A 2 -20.32 13.79 -21.63
CA ALA A 2 -19.77 13.53 -20.31
C ALA A 2 -19.65 12.01 -20.11
N SER A 3 -18.42 11.53 -19.95
CA SER A 3 -18.16 10.13 -19.59
C SER A 3 -18.98 9.82 -18.34
N LEU A 4 -19.98 8.94 -18.48
CA LEU A 4 -20.68 8.32 -17.35
C LEU A 4 -19.59 7.67 -16.49
N ARG A 5 -19.17 8.34 -15.43
CA ARG A 5 -18.20 7.81 -14.49
C ARG A 5 -18.81 6.54 -13.92
N ALA A 6 -18.20 5.40 -14.17
CA ALA A 6 -18.63 4.13 -13.59
C ALA A 6 -18.66 4.27 -12.07
N ASP A 7 -19.77 3.89 -11.45
CA ASP A 7 -19.94 3.97 -9.99
C ASP A 7 -19.26 2.82 -9.25
N PHE A 8 -18.67 1.86 -10.00
CA PHE A 8 -17.89 0.72 -9.49
C PHE A 8 -18.61 -0.14 -8.43
N GLY A 9 -19.95 -0.08 -8.37
CA GLY A 9 -20.78 -0.77 -7.38
C GLY A 9 -20.93 -0.02 -6.04
N PHE A 10 -20.29 1.14 -5.88
CA PHE A 10 -20.42 1.96 -4.67
C PHE A 10 -21.78 2.64 -4.61
N THR A 11 -22.30 2.82 -3.39
CA THR A 11 -23.45 3.69 -3.14
C THR A 11 -23.06 5.16 -3.40
N PRO A 12 -24.04 6.05 -3.64
CA PRO A 12 -23.77 7.48 -3.79
C PRO A 12 -23.03 8.09 -2.59
N ARG A 13 -23.26 7.57 -1.37
CA ARG A 13 -22.56 8.03 -0.16
C ARG A 13 -21.09 7.62 -0.15
N GLU A 14 -20.79 6.36 -0.44
CA GLU A 14 -19.42 5.85 -0.52
C GLU A 14 -18.64 6.58 -1.61
N LEU A 15 -19.26 6.77 -2.78
CA LEU A 15 -18.62 7.45 -3.90
C LEU A 15 -18.36 8.93 -3.62
N ARG A 16 -19.26 9.62 -2.91
CA ARG A 16 -19.00 10.98 -2.42
C ARG A 16 -17.84 11.02 -1.44
N ALA A 17 -17.75 10.06 -0.51
CA ALA A 17 -16.64 9.99 0.44
C ALA A 17 -15.29 9.81 -0.28
N LEU A 18 -15.20 8.91 -1.26
CA LEU A 18 -13.99 8.70 -2.06
C LEU A 18 -13.62 9.93 -2.89
N ARG A 19 -14.59 10.58 -3.54
CA ARG A 19 -14.36 11.82 -4.31
C ARG A 19 -13.91 12.98 -3.43
N ALA A 20 -14.37 13.05 -2.18
CA ALA A 20 -14.00 14.10 -1.23
C ALA A 20 -12.52 14.02 -0.78
N LEU A 21 -11.82 12.92 -1.05
CA LEU A 21 -10.38 12.77 -0.82
C LEU A 21 -9.53 13.64 -1.77
N ARG A 22 -10.09 14.06 -2.92
CA ARG A 22 -9.54 15.03 -3.90
C ARG A 22 -8.25 14.63 -4.63
N ASN A 23 -7.25 14.10 -3.95
CA ASN A 23 -5.92 13.83 -4.50
C ASN A 23 -5.18 12.76 -3.67
N PRO A 24 -4.00 12.27 -4.11
CA PRO A 24 -3.21 11.26 -3.40
C PRO A 24 -2.92 11.59 -1.93
N VAL A 25 -2.59 12.85 -1.62
CA VAL A 25 -2.32 13.30 -0.24
C VAL A 25 -3.58 13.22 0.63
N GLY A 26 -4.75 13.56 0.07
CA GLY A 26 -6.01 13.45 0.80
C GLY A 26 -6.41 12.00 1.08
N ILE A 27 -6.09 11.06 0.17
CA ILE A 27 -6.24 9.61 0.43
C ILE A 27 -5.33 9.19 1.58
N GLN A 28 -4.06 9.60 1.56
CA GLN A 28 -3.13 9.29 2.64
C GLN A 28 -3.63 9.81 3.99
N ARG A 29 -4.06 11.08 4.06
CA ARG A 29 -4.59 11.68 5.30
C ARG A 29 -5.78 10.90 5.85
N ALA A 30 -6.65 10.39 4.97
CA ALA A 30 -7.75 9.53 5.39
C ALA A 30 -7.25 8.20 5.98
N LEU A 31 -6.26 7.56 5.36
CA LEU A 31 -5.65 6.32 5.87
C LEU A 31 -4.90 6.52 7.20
N ASP A 32 -4.20 7.64 7.36
CA ASP A 32 -3.49 7.99 8.60
C ASP A 32 -4.47 8.20 9.77
N ALA A 33 -5.67 8.71 9.48
CA ALA A 33 -6.73 8.88 10.48
C ALA A 33 -7.41 7.56 10.88
N LEU A 34 -7.27 6.48 10.10
CA LEU A 34 -7.78 5.17 10.49
C LEU A 34 -6.86 4.55 11.56
N PRO A 35 -7.38 3.86 12.58
CA PRO A 35 -6.56 2.98 13.42
C PRO A 35 -5.87 1.90 12.57
N TYR A 36 -4.70 1.45 13.02
CA TYR A 36 -4.10 0.21 12.52
C TYR A 36 -4.69 -0.95 13.32
N HIS A 37 -5.39 -1.89 12.68
CA HIS A 37 -5.87 -3.11 13.35
C HIS A 37 -4.93 -4.29 13.09
N LEU A 38 -4.91 -5.22 14.02
CA LEU A 38 -4.13 -6.45 13.95
C LEU A 38 -5.13 -7.59 13.79
N ALA A 39 -5.50 -7.85 12.54
CA ALA A 39 -6.54 -8.82 12.18
C ALA A 39 -6.07 -9.66 10.99
N GLY A 40 -6.46 -10.93 10.97
CA GLY A 40 -6.25 -11.83 9.83
C GLY A 40 -7.36 -11.65 8.81
N THR A 41 -7.42 -10.49 8.14
CA THR A 41 -8.46 -10.16 7.18
C THR A 41 -7.91 -9.59 5.87
N ALA A 42 -8.75 -9.50 4.84
CA ALA A 42 -8.39 -8.85 3.57
C ALA A 42 -9.58 -8.05 3.02
N TRP A 43 -10.02 -7.03 3.74
CA TRP A 43 -11.22 -6.27 3.44
C TRP A 43 -11.20 -5.53 2.10
N SER A 44 -12.39 -5.45 1.51
CA SER A 44 -12.64 -4.57 0.37
C SER A 44 -12.62 -3.09 0.78
N PRO A 45 -12.47 -2.16 -0.19
CA PRO A 45 -12.61 -0.73 0.05
C PRO A 45 -13.93 -0.33 0.74
N ARG A 46 -15.06 -0.97 0.38
CA ARG A 46 -16.35 -0.77 1.08
C ARG A 46 -16.25 -1.11 2.57
N ARG A 47 -15.64 -2.25 2.89
CA ARG A 47 -15.47 -2.67 4.28
C ARG A 47 -14.56 -1.72 5.04
N VAL A 48 -13.45 -1.27 4.46
CA VAL A 48 -12.59 -0.23 5.08
C VAL A 48 -13.38 1.06 5.35
N LEU A 49 -14.24 1.51 4.43
CA LEU A 49 -15.11 2.67 4.65
C LEU A 49 -16.10 2.46 5.80
N ARG A 50 -16.67 1.25 5.93
CA ARG A 50 -17.66 0.91 6.96
C ARG A 50 -17.03 0.75 8.34
N GLU A 51 -15.99 -0.07 8.43
CA GLU A 51 -15.35 -0.45 9.70
C GLU A 51 -14.38 0.62 10.22
N ARG A 52 -13.94 1.54 9.34
CA ARG A 52 -13.06 2.68 9.68
C ARG A 52 -11.74 2.28 10.36
N THR A 53 -11.19 1.14 9.96
CA THR A 53 -9.86 0.66 10.33
C THR A 53 -9.27 -0.13 9.15
N ALA A 54 -7.94 -0.31 9.12
CA ALA A 54 -7.25 -1.11 8.11
C ALA A 54 -5.84 -1.48 8.58
N HIS A 55 -5.27 -2.55 8.05
CA HIS A 55 -3.82 -2.82 8.04
C HIS A 55 -3.23 -2.50 6.66
N CYS A 56 -1.97 -2.86 6.40
CA CYS A 56 -1.25 -2.52 5.17
C CYS A 56 -1.98 -2.94 3.88
N LEU A 57 -2.30 -4.23 3.74
CA LEU A 57 -3.00 -4.79 2.57
C LEU A 57 -4.32 -4.07 2.29
N GLU A 58 -5.20 -3.99 3.29
CA GLU A 58 -6.53 -3.37 3.15
C GLU A 58 -6.42 -1.86 2.84
N GLY A 59 -5.47 -1.18 3.50
CA GLY A 59 -5.18 0.23 3.26
C GLY A 59 -4.69 0.47 1.83
N ALA A 60 -3.85 -0.41 1.29
CA ALA A 60 -3.37 -0.33 -0.08
C ALA A 60 -4.49 -0.59 -1.10
N ILE A 61 -5.32 -1.61 -0.89
CA ILE A 61 -6.48 -1.90 -1.75
C ILE A 61 -7.47 -0.72 -1.72
N PHE A 62 -7.77 -0.17 -0.55
CA PHE A 62 -8.58 1.04 -0.40
C PHE A 62 -7.98 2.22 -1.16
N ALA A 63 -6.69 2.49 -0.99
CA ALA A 63 -6.02 3.59 -1.69
C ALA A 63 -6.03 3.42 -3.20
N ALA A 64 -5.82 2.21 -3.72
CA ALA A 64 -5.92 1.90 -5.14
C ALA A 64 -7.34 2.16 -5.69
N ALA A 65 -8.38 1.77 -4.94
CA ALA A 65 -9.77 2.06 -5.31
C ALA A 65 -10.09 3.57 -5.27
N ALA A 66 -9.60 4.29 -4.26
CA ALA A 66 -9.75 5.74 -4.16
C ALA A 66 -9.04 6.46 -5.31
N LEU A 67 -7.79 6.07 -5.62
CA LEU A 67 -7.04 6.53 -6.78
C LEU A 67 -7.83 6.31 -8.08
N ARG A 68 -8.45 5.13 -8.24
CA ARG A 68 -9.33 4.80 -9.38
C ARG A 68 -10.52 5.74 -9.51
N VAL A 69 -11.21 6.02 -8.41
CA VAL A 69 -12.33 6.99 -8.38
C VAL A 69 -11.87 8.40 -8.78
N LEU A 70 -10.61 8.75 -8.48
CA LEU A 70 -10.00 10.02 -8.85
C LEU A 70 -9.38 10.02 -10.27
N GLY A 71 -9.48 8.91 -11.01
CA GLY A 71 -9.01 8.81 -12.40
C GLY A 71 -7.59 8.27 -12.59
N PHE A 72 -6.95 7.78 -11.53
CA PHE A 72 -5.66 7.09 -11.62
C PHE A 72 -5.86 5.58 -11.84
N PRO A 73 -4.90 4.85 -12.41
CA PRO A 73 -4.95 3.40 -12.41
C PRO A 73 -4.85 2.85 -10.97
N PRO A 74 -5.63 1.80 -10.58
CA PRO A 74 -5.54 1.17 -9.26
C PRO A 74 -4.33 0.23 -9.18
N LEU A 75 -3.14 0.80 -9.00
CA LEU A 75 -1.89 0.05 -8.96
C LEU A 75 -1.48 -0.31 -7.54
N LEU A 76 -1.15 -1.59 -7.32
CA LEU A 76 -0.47 -2.06 -6.12
C LEU A 76 0.97 -2.43 -6.41
N LEU A 77 1.82 -2.31 -5.40
CA LEU A 77 3.19 -2.80 -5.38
C LEU A 77 3.40 -3.57 -4.08
N ASP A 78 4.05 -4.72 -4.18
CA ASP A 78 4.43 -5.54 -3.03
C ASP A 78 5.91 -5.31 -2.70
N LEU A 79 6.20 -5.19 -1.41
CA LEU A 79 7.54 -5.00 -0.86
C LEU A 79 7.88 -6.23 -0.02
N GLU A 80 8.82 -7.03 -0.51
CA GLU A 80 9.19 -8.30 0.09
C GLU A 80 10.31 -8.12 1.10
N ALA A 81 10.13 -8.64 2.30
CA ALA A 81 11.07 -8.54 3.41
C ALA A 81 11.46 -9.90 3.98
N VAL A 82 12.61 -9.94 4.66
CA VAL A 82 13.13 -11.17 5.29
C VAL A 82 13.17 -11.03 6.81
N GLN A 83 12.69 -12.06 7.51
CA GLN A 83 12.54 -12.05 8.98
C GLN A 83 11.68 -10.86 9.48
N ASP A 84 10.68 -10.51 8.67
CA ASP A 84 9.77 -9.39 8.84
C ASP A 84 8.50 -9.66 8.02
N THR A 85 7.50 -8.80 8.12
CA THR A 85 6.29 -8.89 7.29
C THR A 85 6.45 -8.10 6.00
N ASP A 86 5.91 -8.63 4.90
CA ASP A 86 5.79 -7.91 3.63
C ASP A 86 4.84 -6.71 3.76
N HIS A 87 4.98 -5.75 2.84
CA HIS A 87 4.24 -4.50 2.88
C HIS A 87 3.69 -4.12 1.51
N VAL A 88 2.36 -4.11 1.39
CA VAL A 88 1.67 -3.71 0.18
C VAL A 88 1.41 -2.20 0.19
N ILE A 89 1.73 -1.53 -0.92
CA ILE A 89 1.52 -0.09 -1.10
C ILE A 89 0.71 0.19 -2.38
N ALA A 90 -0.08 1.26 -2.37
CA ALA A 90 -0.70 1.76 -3.60
C ALA A 90 0.22 2.78 -4.26
N VAL A 91 0.57 2.56 -5.53
CA VAL A 91 1.46 3.45 -6.27
C VAL A 91 0.71 4.26 -7.31
N TYR A 92 1.17 5.48 -7.56
CA TYR A 92 0.59 6.36 -8.56
C TYR A 92 1.68 7.14 -9.27
N ARG A 93 1.36 7.64 -10.46
CA ARG A 93 2.26 8.47 -11.26
C ARG A 93 1.65 9.85 -11.48
N LEU A 94 2.38 10.89 -11.14
CA LEU A 94 1.98 12.28 -11.33
C LEU A 94 3.13 13.03 -12.01
N ARG A 95 2.83 13.72 -13.12
CA ARG A 95 3.84 14.47 -13.92
C ARG A 95 5.09 13.64 -14.24
N GLY A 96 4.90 12.36 -14.59
CA GLY A 96 5.99 11.45 -14.96
C GLY A 96 6.74 10.80 -13.80
N HIS A 97 6.41 11.12 -12.54
CA HIS A 97 7.13 10.64 -11.36
C HIS A 97 6.24 9.75 -10.48
N TRP A 98 6.83 8.75 -9.85
CA TRP A 98 6.19 7.79 -8.97
C TRP A 98 6.10 8.31 -7.55
N GLY A 99 4.93 8.15 -6.95
CA GLY A 99 4.68 8.30 -5.52
C GLY A 99 3.92 7.09 -4.97
N ALA A 100 3.71 7.05 -3.66
CA ALA A 100 3.01 5.96 -3.00
C ALA A 100 2.12 6.45 -1.85
N ILE A 101 1.05 5.68 -1.62
CA ILE A 101 0.13 5.81 -0.50
C ILE A 101 0.17 4.49 0.24
N ALA A 102 0.36 4.52 1.56
CA ALA A 102 0.44 3.30 2.35
C ALA A 102 0.00 3.51 3.80
N LYS A 103 -0.45 2.41 4.42
CA LYS A 103 -0.75 2.34 5.85
C LYS A 103 0.21 1.34 6.49
N SER A 104 0.92 1.74 7.54
CA SER A 104 1.87 0.87 8.23
C SER A 104 1.89 1.12 9.73
N ASN A 105 2.21 0.04 10.46
CA ASN A 105 2.48 0.05 11.89
C ASN A 105 3.84 0.70 12.21
N PHE A 106 4.74 0.80 11.22
CA PHE A 106 5.98 1.56 11.31
C PHE A 106 5.80 2.97 10.73
N SER A 107 6.39 3.96 11.40
CA SER A 107 6.23 5.37 11.06
C SER A 107 6.80 5.73 9.68
N GLY A 108 7.92 5.10 9.31
CA GLY A 108 8.64 5.36 8.07
C GLY A 108 8.03 4.73 6.81
N LEU A 109 7.06 3.83 6.93
CA LEU A 109 6.57 2.99 5.82
C LEU A 109 5.21 3.44 5.24
N ARG A 110 5.00 4.76 5.17
CA ARG A 110 3.73 5.38 4.72
C ARG A 110 3.90 6.10 3.36
N TYR A 111 3.38 7.31 3.24
CA TYR A 111 3.37 8.12 2.02
C TYR A 111 4.75 8.36 1.40
N ARG A 112 4.77 8.51 0.07
CA ARG A 112 5.90 9.07 -0.69
C ARG A 112 5.40 10.09 -1.70
N GLU A 113 6.07 11.24 -1.70
CA GLU A 113 5.89 12.29 -2.71
C GLU A 113 6.20 11.72 -4.11
N PRO A 114 5.50 12.18 -5.16
CA PRO A 114 5.73 11.72 -6.52
C PRO A 114 6.98 12.40 -7.11
N VAL A 115 8.16 12.04 -6.59
CA VAL A 115 9.46 12.57 -7.01
C VAL A 115 10.41 11.50 -7.58
N HIS A 116 9.99 10.24 -7.58
CA HIS A 116 10.84 9.11 -7.98
C HIS A 116 10.69 8.81 -9.48
N ARG A 117 11.79 8.72 -10.23
CA ARG A 117 11.75 8.48 -11.68
C ARG A 117 11.46 7.03 -12.02
N SER A 118 11.89 6.12 -11.14
CA SER A 118 11.70 4.68 -11.28
C SER A 118 11.02 4.08 -10.05
N LEU A 119 10.41 2.91 -10.22
CA LEU A 119 9.89 2.14 -9.09
C LEU A 119 11.00 1.72 -8.13
N ARG A 120 12.20 1.41 -8.65
CA ARG A 120 13.35 1.09 -7.81
C ARG A 120 13.70 2.27 -6.91
N GLU A 121 13.74 3.50 -7.43
CA GLU A 121 13.96 4.70 -6.60
C GLU A 121 12.89 4.88 -5.53
N LEU A 122 11.62 4.68 -5.89
CA LEU A 122 10.51 4.73 -4.94
C LEU A 122 10.70 3.68 -3.84
N VAL A 123 11.01 2.44 -4.20
CA VAL A 123 11.21 1.34 -3.25
C VAL A 123 12.42 1.58 -2.36
N MET A 124 13.54 2.08 -2.91
CA MET A 124 14.72 2.43 -2.12
C MET A 124 14.44 3.52 -1.07
N SER A 125 13.45 4.38 -1.29
CA SER A 125 13.02 5.36 -0.28
C SER A 125 12.39 4.74 0.97
N TYR A 126 11.99 3.47 0.92
CA TYR A 126 11.51 2.71 2.08
C TYR A 126 12.65 1.98 2.81
N PHE A 127 13.77 1.74 2.14
CA PHE A 127 14.82 0.82 2.59
C PHE A 127 15.32 1.08 4.02
N GLU A 128 15.66 2.32 4.34
CA GLU A 128 16.19 2.68 5.67
C GLU A 128 15.13 2.59 6.79
N GLY A 129 13.86 2.74 6.45
CA GLY A 129 12.75 2.63 7.40
C GLY A 129 12.18 1.22 7.53
N TYR A 130 12.60 0.29 6.66
CA TYR A 130 12.11 -1.08 6.62
C TYR A 130 12.99 -1.95 7.52
N ILE A 131 12.66 -1.90 8.81
CA ILE A 131 13.42 -2.53 9.89
C ILE A 131 12.51 -3.41 10.73
N ASN A 132 13.05 -4.54 11.21
CA ASN A 132 12.36 -5.36 12.18
C ASN A 132 12.60 -4.85 13.62
N LEU A 133 11.94 -5.47 14.61
CA LEU A 133 12.07 -5.10 16.03
C LEU A 133 13.48 -5.29 16.62
N ARG A 134 14.39 -6.00 15.91
CA ARG A 134 15.81 -6.13 16.29
C ARG A 134 16.69 -5.04 15.69
N GLY A 135 16.13 -4.18 14.83
CA GLY A 135 16.85 -3.14 14.10
C GLY A 135 17.58 -3.64 12.85
N ASP A 136 17.30 -4.85 12.36
CA ASP A 136 17.87 -5.33 11.09
C ASP A 136 17.11 -4.70 9.91
N ARG A 137 17.81 -4.32 8.84
CA ARG A 137 17.17 -3.88 7.58
C ARG A 137 16.67 -5.08 6.79
N THR A 138 15.37 -5.15 6.52
CA THR A 138 14.71 -6.39 6.10
C THR A 138 14.20 -6.37 4.66
N LEU A 139 14.01 -5.21 4.02
CA LEU A 139 13.56 -5.11 2.63
C LEU A 139 14.54 -5.78 1.65
N ARG A 140 14.06 -6.66 0.77
CA ARG A 140 14.89 -7.45 -0.17
C ARG A 140 14.46 -7.34 -1.61
N ALA A 141 13.18 -7.26 -1.90
CA ALA A 141 12.69 -7.22 -3.26
C ALA A 141 11.37 -6.43 -3.37
N TYR A 142 10.92 -6.23 -4.60
CA TYR A 142 9.62 -5.63 -4.88
C TYR A 142 9.02 -6.23 -6.14
N SER A 143 7.70 -6.33 -6.19
CA SER A 143 7.00 -6.85 -7.36
C SER A 143 6.95 -5.83 -8.51
N ARG A 144 6.48 -6.25 -9.68
CA ARG A 144 6.01 -5.30 -10.71
C ARG A 144 4.66 -4.69 -10.28
N PRO A 145 4.29 -3.47 -10.71
CA PRO A 145 2.99 -2.91 -10.38
C PRO A 145 1.85 -3.77 -10.93
N VAL A 146 0.88 -4.07 -10.06
CA VAL A 146 -0.32 -4.80 -10.42
C VAL A 146 -1.48 -3.84 -10.55
N ASN A 147 -2.01 -3.69 -11.77
CA ASN A 147 -3.23 -2.95 -12.00
C ASN A 147 -4.46 -3.80 -11.67
N LEU A 148 -5.16 -3.49 -10.57
CA LEU A 148 -6.32 -4.25 -10.13
C LEU A 148 -7.50 -4.22 -11.12
N ALA A 149 -7.56 -3.23 -12.02
CA ALA A 149 -8.59 -3.17 -13.06
C ALA A 149 -8.56 -4.39 -14.00
N ARG A 150 -7.42 -5.10 -14.08
CA ARG A 150 -7.31 -6.33 -14.87
C ARG A 150 -8.20 -7.47 -14.35
N PHE A 151 -8.61 -7.39 -13.08
CA PHE A 151 -9.45 -8.41 -12.43
C PHE A 151 -10.94 -8.06 -12.49
N ASP A 152 -11.34 -6.93 -13.06
CA ASP A 152 -12.75 -6.51 -13.06
C ASP A 152 -13.68 -7.54 -13.72
N ARG A 153 -13.18 -8.26 -14.74
CA ARG A 153 -13.94 -9.31 -15.43
C ARG A 153 -14.01 -10.61 -14.64
N THR A 154 -12.92 -11.01 -13.97
CA THR A 154 -12.82 -12.31 -13.27
C THR A 154 -13.23 -12.24 -11.80
N ARG A 155 -13.19 -11.05 -11.20
CA ARG A 155 -13.57 -10.74 -9.82
C ARG A 155 -14.47 -9.50 -9.81
N PRO A 156 -15.64 -9.53 -10.46
CA PRO A 156 -16.54 -8.38 -10.52
C PRO A 156 -16.95 -7.94 -9.11
N GLY A 157 -17.00 -6.63 -8.88
CA GLY A 157 -17.43 -6.08 -7.60
C GLY A 157 -16.41 -6.17 -6.46
N TRP A 158 -15.13 -6.48 -6.73
CA TRP A 158 -14.10 -6.57 -5.68
C TRP A 158 -14.00 -5.31 -4.80
N MET A 159 -14.23 -4.11 -5.36
CA MET A 159 -14.21 -2.84 -4.61
C MET A 159 -15.31 -2.75 -3.54
N THR A 160 -16.37 -3.52 -3.69
CA THR A 160 -17.58 -3.49 -2.86
C THR A 160 -17.97 -4.85 -2.29
N SER A 161 -17.06 -5.81 -2.36
CA SER A 161 -17.25 -7.18 -1.87
C SER A 161 -17.43 -7.19 -0.35
N GLU A 162 -18.35 -8.00 0.15
CA GLU A 162 -18.44 -8.31 1.58
C GLU A 162 -17.47 -9.44 1.97
N ALA A 163 -17.09 -10.30 1.02
CA ALA A 163 -16.06 -11.31 1.19
C ALA A 163 -14.65 -10.71 1.16
N ASP A 164 -13.72 -11.39 1.83
CA ASP A 164 -12.31 -11.04 1.85
C ASP A 164 -11.65 -11.22 0.47
N LEU A 165 -10.65 -10.39 0.20
CA LEU A 165 -9.92 -10.27 -1.06
C LEU A 165 -8.53 -10.93 -0.96
N TRP A 166 -8.43 -12.06 -0.25
CA TRP A 166 -7.16 -12.79 -0.08
C TRP A 166 -6.45 -13.12 -1.40
N TRP A 167 -7.22 -13.32 -2.48
CA TRP A 167 -6.71 -13.49 -3.84
C TRP A 167 -5.79 -12.35 -4.31
N VAL A 168 -5.93 -11.13 -3.76
CA VAL A 168 -5.02 -10.02 -4.06
C VAL A 168 -3.64 -10.28 -3.47
N ALA A 169 -3.59 -10.70 -2.20
CA ALA A 169 -2.33 -11.03 -1.53
C ALA A 169 -1.67 -12.25 -2.17
N GLU A 170 -2.44 -13.31 -2.43
CA GLU A 170 -1.98 -14.50 -3.15
C GLU A 170 -1.36 -14.13 -4.51
N HIS A 171 -2.04 -13.30 -5.30
CA HIS A 171 -1.51 -12.86 -6.59
C HIS A 171 -0.22 -12.06 -6.47
N LEU A 172 -0.10 -11.20 -5.45
CA LEU A 172 1.09 -10.38 -5.22
C LEU A 172 2.30 -11.25 -4.87
N LEU A 173 2.11 -12.26 -4.03
CA LEU A 173 3.17 -13.20 -3.62
C LEU A 173 3.64 -14.09 -4.79
N GLU A 174 2.74 -14.48 -5.69
CA GLU A 174 3.07 -15.37 -6.81
C GLU A 174 3.84 -14.70 -7.96
N ILE A 175 3.68 -13.40 -8.15
CA ILE A 175 4.32 -12.71 -9.27
C ILE A 175 5.81 -12.49 -9.03
N ARG A 176 6.55 -12.34 -10.13
CA ARG A 176 7.99 -12.09 -10.08
C ARG A 176 8.30 -10.83 -9.25
N HIS A 177 9.17 -11.03 -8.27
CA HIS A 177 9.84 -9.99 -7.50
C HIS A 177 11.23 -9.70 -8.06
N THR A 178 11.62 -8.42 -8.03
CA THR A 178 12.94 -7.94 -8.45
C THR A 178 13.80 -7.72 -7.22
N PRO A 179 14.93 -8.44 -7.06
CA PRO A 179 15.85 -8.22 -5.95
C PRO A 179 16.43 -6.79 -5.95
N LEU A 180 16.51 -6.17 -4.78
CA LEU A 180 17.07 -4.83 -4.61
C LEU A 180 18.58 -4.83 -4.40
N LEU A 181 19.09 -5.88 -3.76
CA LEU A 181 20.46 -5.99 -3.25
C LEU A 181 21.11 -7.29 -3.70
N THR A 182 22.43 -7.25 -3.87
CA THR A 182 23.23 -8.46 -4.08
C THR A 182 23.48 -9.17 -2.74
N PRO A 183 23.81 -10.48 -2.75
CA PRO A 183 24.19 -11.20 -1.54
C PRO A 183 25.37 -10.55 -0.79
N ALA A 184 26.31 -9.92 -1.51
CA ALA A 184 27.43 -9.21 -0.90
C ALA A 184 26.97 -7.97 -0.12
N LEU A 185 26.04 -7.18 -0.67
CA LEU A 185 25.47 -6.02 0.03
C LEU A 185 24.69 -6.45 1.27
N ILE A 186 23.88 -7.51 1.17
CA ILE A 186 23.07 -8.03 2.28
C ILE A 186 23.95 -8.40 3.49
N ARG A 187 25.09 -9.06 3.26
CA ARG A 187 26.05 -9.42 4.33
C ARG A 187 26.69 -8.21 5.00
N GLY A 188 26.78 -7.08 4.30
CA GLY A 188 27.37 -5.84 4.80
C GLY A 188 26.39 -4.90 5.48
N LEU A 189 25.09 -5.24 5.56
CA LEU A 189 24.11 -4.37 6.19
C LEU A 189 24.35 -4.28 7.69
N SER A 190 24.44 -3.05 8.19
CA SER A 190 24.45 -2.78 9.62
C SER A 190 23.05 -2.88 10.22
N ARG A 191 22.98 -3.02 11.53
CA ARG A 191 21.78 -2.72 12.31
C ARG A 191 21.60 -1.21 12.41
N VAL A 192 20.36 -0.76 12.47
CA VAL A 192 20.07 0.63 12.80
C VAL A 192 20.36 0.90 14.27
N ASP A 193 20.70 2.15 14.59
CA ASP A 193 20.90 2.57 15.96
C ASP A 193 19.57 2.70 16.72
N ARG A 194 19.66 2.84 18.04
CA ARG A 194 18.48 2.87 18.92
C ARG A 194 17.54 4.06 18.64
N ARG A 195 18.08 5.22 18.23
CA ARG A 195 17.28 6.41 17.90
C ARG A 195 16.43 6.14 16.67
N SER A 196 17.04 5.55 15.63
CA SER A 196 16.35 5.19 14.39
C SER A 196 15.25 4.16 14.63
N LEU A 197 15.53 3.13 15.45
CA LEU A 197 14.52 2.13 15.83
C LEU A 197 13.35 2.76 16.60
N GLN A 198 13.63 3.58 17.61
CA GLN A 198 12.59 4.26 18.40
C GLN A 198 11.73 5.18 17.53
N ALA A 199 12.34 5.92 16.60
CA ALA A 199 11.61 6.75 15.65
C ALA A 199 10.69 5.91 14.74
N GLY A 200 11.17 4.76 14.27
CA GLY A 200 10.40 3.81 13.47
C GLY A 200 9.16 3.26 14.20
N LEU A 201 9.25 3.10 15.52
CA LEU A 201 8.20 2.54 16.37
C LEU A 201 7.21 3.57 16.94
N VAL A 202 7.34 4.86 16.59
CA VAL A 202 6.36 5.86 17.03
C VAL A 202 4.98 5.52 16.45
N GLY A 203 4.02 5.25 17.36
CA GLY A 203 2.66 4.85 17.02
C GLY A 203 2.50 3.37 16.67
N TYR A 204 3.53 2.55 16.89
CA TYR A 204 3.47 1.10 16.73
C TYR A 204 2.46 0.47 17.71
N ARG A 205 1.74 -0.54 17.24
CA ARG A 205 0.80 -1.35 18.03
C ARG A 205 1.32 -2.78 18.12
N GLU A 206 1.37 -3.31 19.33
CA GLU A 206 1.69 -4.71 19.59
C GLU A 206 0.44 -5.60 19.39
N PRO A 207 0.61 -6.83 18.85
CA PRO A 207 -0.45 -7.84 18.77
C PRO A 207 -1.06 -8.23 20.11
#